data_AF-W2R619-F1
#
_entry.id   AF-W2R619-F1
#
_cell.length_a   1.000
_cell.length_b   1.000
_cell.length_c   1.000
_cell.angle_alpha   90.00
_cell.angle_beta   90.00
_cell.angle_gamma   90.00
#
_symmetry.space_group_name_H-M   'P 1'
#
loop_
_entity.id
_entity.type
_entity.pdbx_description
1 polymer ?
#
loop_
_entity_poly.entity_id
_entity_poly.type
_entity_poly.pdbx_seq_one_letter_code
_entity_poly.pdbx_strand_id
1 'polypeptide(L)'
;MYKSYNFDGLWIDMNELANFCPGTTCLRDLAETCPKGGNSTTMTICCLNCTDNENSYDNPPFAINSADNHDAIYSKGISTTALQYGGLRQYDTHNLYGISESIVTNSVLEKLTNKRSFVLSRSTFPGSGVHVAHWTGDNAATWNDLRWSIPAILKFGLFGIPMVGADICGFLGVSNMELCARWTALGSFYLEARKRWG
;
A
#
# COMPACT_ATOMS: atom_id res chain seq x y z
N MET A 1 -18.49 10.85 9.96
CA MET A 1 -17.14 10.73 10.53
C MET A 1 -16.46 12.08 10.70
N TYR A 2 -16.24 12.88 9.64
CA TYR A 2 -15.58 14.20 9.78
C TYR A 2 -16.30 15.21 10.67
N LYS A 3 -17.63 15.14 10.76
CA LYS A 3 -18.43 15.98 11.68
C LYS A 3 -18.33 15.54 13.14
N SER A 4 -17.79 14.36 13.40
CA SER A 4 -17.76 13.71 14.72
C SER A 4 -16.36 13.64 15.30
N TYR A 5 -15.33 13.66 14.45
CA TYR A 5 -13.92 13.59 14.84
C TYR A 5 -13.11 14.56 14.02
N ASN A 6 -12.30 15.36 14.70
CA ASN A 6 -11.34 16.25 14.08
C ASN A 6 -10.12 15.45 13.60
N PHE A 7 -9.63 15.77 12.41
CA PHE A 7 -8.39 15.27 11.84
C PHE A 7 -7.74 16.37 11.01
N ASP A 8 -6.41 16.37 10.95
CA ASP A 8 -5.62 17.35 10.20
C ASP A 8 -5.02 16.78 8.91
N GLY A 9 -5.10 15.46 8.75
CA GLY A 9 -4.58 14.74 7.59
C GLY A 9 -5.24 13.37 7.44
N LEU A 10 -5.02 12.74 6.29
CA LEU A 10 -5.48 11.38 6.03
C LEU A 10 -4.32 10.49 5.59
N TRP A 11 -4.39 9.23 5.99
CA TRP A 11 -3.46 8.21 5.54
C TRP A 11 -4.25 7.14 4.80
N ILE A 12 -4.03 7.06 3.48
CA ILE A 12 -4.66 6.08 2.60
C ILE A 12 -3.66 4.94 2.37
N ASP A 13 -4.05 3.75 2.79
CA ASP A 13 -3.22 2.53 2.79
C ASP A 13 -3.99 1.42 2.07
N MET A 14 -3.31 0.33 1.74
CA MET A 14 -3.88 -0.85 1.07
C MET A 14 -4.42 -0.57 -0.35
N ASN A 15 -3.89 0.47 -1.01
CA ASN A 15 -4.48 1.07 -2.21
C ASN A 15 -3.73 0.82 -3.53
N GLU A 16 -2.97 -0.26 -3.65
CA GLU A 16 -2.59 -0.81 -4.98
C GLU A 16 -3.88 -1.32 -5.62
N LEU A 17 -4.44 -2.30 -4.92
CA LEU A 17 -5.80 -2.52 -4.46
C LEU A 17 -5.67 -3.84 -3.71
N ALA A 18 -5.10 -3.77 -2.50
CA ALA A 18 -4.64 -4.98 -1.82
C ALA A 18 -5.83 -5.85 -1.41
N ASN A 19 -5.79 -7.12 -1.80
CA ASN A 19 -6.88 -8.05 -1.57
C ASN A 19 -6.33 -9.40 -1.09
N PHE A 20 -6.81 -9.86 0.07
CA PHE A 20 -6.42 -11.16 0.63
C PHE A 20 -7.09 -12.35 -0.09
N CYS A 21 -8.06 -12.08 -0.97
CA CYS A 21 -8.89 -13.06 -1.64
C CYS A 21 -9.00 -12.71 -3.14
N PRO A 22 -7.97 -13.03 -3.94
CA PRO A 22 -7.90 -12.61 -5.34
C PRO A 22 -8.84 -13.43 -6.24
N GLY A 23 -9.13 -12.92 -7.43
CA GLY A 23 -9.95 -13.59 -8.44
C GLY A 23 -11.32 -12.93 -8.63
N THR A 24 -12.22 -13.64 -9.30
CA THR A 24 -13.57 -13.15 -9.63
C THR A 24 -14.58 -13.37 -8.51
N THR A 25 -14.35 -14.39 -7.68
CA THR A 25 -15.27 -14.78 -6.62
C THR A 25 -14.53 -14.88 -5.30
N CYS A 26 -15.07 -14.22 -4.28
CA CYS A 26 -14.58 -14.30 -2.91
C CYS A 26 -15.74 -14.65 -1.97
N LEU A 27 -15.88 -15.93 -1.64
CA LEU A 27 -16.97 -16.42 -0.81
C LEU A 27 -16.45 -16.98 0.50
N ARG A 28 -17.13 -16.65 1.60
CA ARG A 28 -16.91 -17.32 2.88
C ARG A 28 -17.75 -18.59 2.91
N ASP A 29 -17.10 -19.73 3.11
CA ASP A 29 -17.82 -20.95 3.48
C ASP A 29 -18.30 -20.81 4.93
N LEU A 30 -19.62 -20.87 5.13
CA LEU A 30 -20.24 -20.76 6.45
C LEU A 30 -20.09 -22.04 7.28
N ALA A 31 -19.76 -23.17 6.64
CA ALA A 31 -19.45 -24.42 7.33
C ALA A 31 -18.02 -24.42 7.92
N GLU A 32 -17.17 -23.49 7.48
CA GLU A 32 -15.77 -23.39 7.92
C GLU A 32 -15.63 -22.42 9.10
N THR A 33 -14.89 -22.86 10.13
CA THR A 33 -14.56 -21.99 11.26
C THR A 33 -13.43 -21.05 10.85
N CYS A 34 -13.73 -19.75 10.85
CA CYS A 34 -12.75 -18.70 10.54
C CYS A 34 -12.32 -17.99 11.82
N PRO A 35 -11.01 -17.77 12.04
CA PRO A 35 -9.90 -18.17 11.17
C PRO A 35 -9.56 -19.67 11.18
N LYS A 36 -9.05 -20.20 10.05
CA LYS A 36 -8.62 -21.60 9.91
C LYS A 36 -7.29 -21.82 10.64
N GLY A 37 -7.33 -22.04 11.95
CA GLY A 37 -6.10 -22.22 12.73
C GLY A 37 -5.15 -21.02 12.69
N GLY A 38 -4.06 -21.11 13.45
CA GLY A 38 -3.17 -19.99 13.75
C GLY A 38 -3.56 -19.26 15.04
N ASN A 39 -2.57 -18.62 15.68
CA ASN A 39 -2.77 -17.66 16.77
C ASN A 39 -2.66 -16.24 16.20
N SER A 40 -3.03 -15.19 16.95
CA SER A 40 -2.93 -13.80 16.45
C SER A 40 -1.50 -13.34 16.14
N THR A 41 -0.49 -14.17 16.43
CA THR A 41 0.94 -13.95 16.19
C THR A 41 1.50 -14.80 15.04
N THR A 42 0.68 -15.63 14.39
CA THR A 42 1.04 -16.41 13.19
C THR A 42 0.06 -16.11 12.07
N MET A 43 0.55 -16.14 10.82
CA MET A 43 -0.24 -15.79 9.65
C MET A 43 -1.51 -16.64 9.60
N THR A 44 -2.65 -15.97 9.71
CA THR A 44 -3.96 -16.59 9.73
C THR A 44 -4.24 -17.23 8.37
N ILE A 45 -4.61 -18.51 8.33
CA ILE A 45 -4.95 -19.16 7.06
C ILE A 45 -6.27 -18.56 6.55
N CYS A 46 -6.23 -18.03 5.32
CA CYS A 46 -7.40 -17.49 4.65
C CYS A 46 -8.47 -18.59 4.54
N CYS A 47 -9.65 -18.33 5.09
CA CYS A 47 -10.79 -19.23 5.03
C CYS A 47 -11.76 -18.91 3.89
N LEU A 48 -11.41 -17.92 3.06
CA LEU A 48 -12.21 -17.51 1.92
C LEU A 48 -11.91 -18.44 0.74
N ASN A 49 -12.95 -18.84 0.03
CA ASN A 49 -12.82 -19.53 -1.24
C ASN A 49 -12.62 -18.47 -2.33
N CYS A 50 -11.39 -18.40 -2.83
CA CYS A 50 -10.96 -17.49 -3.87
C CYS A 50 -10.91 -18.27 -5.18
N THR A 51 -11.84 -18.02 -6.10
CA THR A 51 -11.80 -18.65 -7.43
C THR A 51 -11.64 -17.60 -8.52
N ASP A 52 -10.88 -17.99 -9.53
CA ASP A 52 -10.73 -17.21 -10.76
C ASP A 52 -11.29 -17.99 -11.95
N ASN A 53 -11.63 -17.29 -13.03
CA ASN A 53 -12.15 -17.88 -14.25
C ASN A 53 -11.07 -18.06 -15.34
N GLU A 54 -9.78 -17.90 -14.98
CA GLU A 54 -8.61 -18.09 -15.85
C GLU A 54 -8.70 -17.30 -17.16
N ASN A 55 -9.29 -16.10 -17.09
CA ASN A 55 -9.45 -15.27 -18.27
C ASN A 55 -8.09 -14.78 -18.81
N SER A 56 -8.07 -14.39 -20.07
CA SER A 56 -6.86 -13.94 -20.77
C SER A 56 -6.29 -12.61 -20.29
N TYR A 57 -7.02 -11.85 -19.47
CA TYR A 57 -6.51 -10.63 -18.84
C TYR A 57 -5.77 -10.96 -17.54
N ASP A 58 -6.24 -11.93 -16.77
CA ASP A 58 -5.59 -12.39 -15.54
C ASP A 58 -4.29 -13.16 -15.86
N ASN A 59 -4.24 -13.81 -17.02
CA ASN A 59 -3.08 -14.51 -17.57
C ASN A 59 -2.74 -13.99 -18.98
N PRO A 60 -2.08 -12.82 -19.10
CA PRO A 60 -1.74 -12.25 -20.40
C PRO A 60 -0.71 -13.12 -21.14
N PRO A 61 -0.65 -13.06 -22.49
CA PRO A 61 0.30 -13.85 -23.28
C PRO A 61 1.77 -13.67 -22.89
N PHE A 62 2.11 -12.49 -22.36
CA PHE A 62 3.41 -12.19 -21.77
C PHE A 62 3.25 -12.00 -20.26
N ALA A 63 3.66 -13.00 -19.49
CA ALA A 63 3.70 -12.90 -18.04
C ALA A 63 4.88 -12.03 -17.59
N ILE A 64 4.59 -10.87 -17.02
CA ILE A 64 5.61 -10.04 -16.36
C ILE A 64 6.23 -10.80 -15.18
N ASN A 65 7.42 -10.41 -14.74
CA ASN A 65 8.06 -10.99 -13.56
C ASN A 65 7.41 -10.46 -12.26
N SER A 66 6.12 -10.70 -12.08
CA SER A 66 5.38 -10.35 -10.86
C SER A 66 5.84 -11.24 -9.70
N ALA A 67 6.06 -10.64 -8.54
CA ALA A 67 6.51 -11.30 -7.31
C ALA A 67 7.74 -12.21 -7.48
N ASP A 68 8.63 -11.91 -8.45
CA ASP A 68 9.81 -12.70 -8.81
C ASP A 68 9.53 -14.17 -9.19
N ASN A 69 8.29 -14.47 -9.59
CA ASN A 69 7.85 -15.83 -9.88
C ASN A 69 6.84 -15.92 -11.05
N HIS A 70 6.70 -14.85 -11.83
CA HIS A 70 5.69 -14.75 -12.89
C HIS A 70 4.27 -15.07 -12.39
N ASP A 71 3.96 -14.69 -11.15
CA ASP A 71 2.63 -14.86 -10.57
C ASP A 71 1.59 -14.16 -11.46
N ALA A 72 0.39 -14.73 -11.53
CA ALA A 72 -0.72 -14.11 -12.26
C ALA A 72 -0.98 -12.68 -11.75
N ILE A 73 -1.25 -11.74 -12.65
CA ILE A 73 -1.20 -10.30 -12.32
C ILE A 73 -2.35 -9.83 -11.42
N TYR A 74 -3.37 -10.66 -11.22
CA TYR A 74 -4.44 -10.43 -10.25
C TYR A 74 -4.09 -10.94 -8.83
N SER A 75 -2.96 -11.63 -8.66
CA SER A 75 -2.50 -12.18 -7.39
C SER A 75 -2.44 -11.07 -6.32
N LYS A 76 -3.09 -11.32 -5.18
CA LYS A 76 -3.26 -10.36 -4.07
C LYS A 76 -3.89 -9.01 -4.45
N GLY A 77 -4.60 -8.96 -5.57
CA GLY A 77 -5.31 -7.78 -6.07
C GLY A 77 -6.76 -8.08 -6.44
N ILE A 78 -7.37 -7.17 -7.20
CA ILE A 78 -8.68 -7.35 -7.83
C ILE A 78 -8.49 -8.03 -9.19
N SER A 79 -9.43 -8.88 -9.61
CA SER A 79 -9.43 -9.46 -10.97
C SER A 79 -9.30 -8.36 -12.02
N THR A 80 -8.45 -8.61 -13.02
CA THR A 80 -8.17 -7.65 -14.09
C THR A 80 -9.36 -7.42 -15.01
N THR A 81 -10.36 -8.31 -14.99
CA THR A 81 -11.62 -8.14 -15.72
C THR A 81 -12.62 -7.21 -15.04
N ALA A 82 -12.36 -6.83 -13.77
CA ALA A 82 -13.22 -5.89 -13.07
C ALA A 82 -13.32 -4.57 -13.86
N LEU A 83 -14.54 -4.06 -13.97
CA LEU A 83 -14.82 -2.85 -14.73
C LEU A 83 -14.81 -1.62 -13.80
N GLN A 84 -14.05 -0.63 -14.22
CA GLN A 84 -14.08 0.73 -13.68
C GLN A 84 -15.08 1.58 -14.47
N TYR A 85 -15.32 2.79 -13.99
CA TYR A 85 -16.19 3.75 -14.68
C TYR A 85 -15.75 3.96 -16.15
N GLY A 86 -16.71 4.08 -17.06
CA GLY A 86 -16.46 4.21 -18.49
C GLY A 86 -16.16 2.88 -19.21
N GLY A 87 -16.31 1.74 -18.54
CA GLY A 87 -16.08 0.42 -19.14
C GLY A 87 -14.60 0.07 -19.30
N LEU A 88 -13.71 0.80 -18.62
CA LEU A 88 -12.29 0.51 -18.55
C LEU A 88 -12.06 -0.72 -17.67
N ARG A 89 -11.12 -1.57 -18.06
CA ARG A 89 -10.78 -2.76 -17.26
C ARG A 89 -9.71 -2.43 -16.25
N GLN A 90 -9.77 -3.13 -15.12
CA GLN A 90 -8.71 -3.10 -14.12
C GLN A 90 -7.36 -3.47 -14.71
N TYR A 91 -7.33 -4.35 -15.73
CA TYR A 91 -6.13 -4.64 -16.52
C TYR A 91 -5.38 -3.37 -16.98
N ASP A 92 -6.11 -2.37 -17.48
CA ASP A 92 -5.53 -1.13 -18.01
C ASP A 92 -5.28 -0.07 -16.93
N THR A 93 -6.05 -0.12 -15.85
CA THR A 93 -6.11 0.95 -14.84
C THR A 93 -5.49 0.59 -13.50
N HIS A 94 -4.99 -0.62 -13.30
CA HIS A 94 -4.53 -1.12 -11.99
C HIS A 94 -3.55 -0.15 -11.31
N ASN A 95 -2.48 0.21 -12.01
CA ASN A 95 -1.44 1.11 -11.49
C ASN A 95 -1.92 2.57 -11.31
N LEU A 96 -3.12 2.91 -11.80
CA LEU A 96 -3.72 4.24 -11.65
C LEU A 96 -4.63 4.35 -10.43
N TYR A 97 -4.93 3.26 -9.74
CA TYR A 97 -5.89 3.28 -8.64
C TYR A 97 -5.44 4.21 -7.50
N GLY A 98 -4.24 4.00 -6.98
CA GLY A 98 -3.70 4.78 -5.86
C GLY A 98 -3.63 6.28 -6.16
N ILE A 99 -3.25 6.68 -7.38
CA ILE A 99 -3.24 8.09 -7.78
C ILE A 99 -4.66 8.66 -7.93
N SER A 100 -5.62 7.87 -8.44
CA SER A 100 -7.01 8.31 -8.57
C SER A 100 -7.65 8.59 -7.20
N GLU A 101 -7.38 7.73 -6.20
CA GLU A 101 -7.80 7.92 -4.81
C GLU A 101 -7.09 9.13 -4.18
N SER A 102 -5.80 9.28 -4.44
CA SER A 102 -4.96 10.39 -3.95
C SER A 102 -5.49 11.77 -4.38
N ILE A 103 -5.88 11.91 -5.65
CA ILE A 103 -6.43 13.15 -6.21
C ILE A 103 -7.73 13.55 -5.47
N VAL A 104 -8.65 12.59 -5.33
CA VAL A 104 -9.95 12.85 -4.71
C VAL A 104 -9.79 13.13 -3.22
N THR A 105 -9.02 12.31 -2.51
CA THR A 105 -8.79 12.45 -1.06
C THR A 105 -8.18 13.80 -0.73
N ASN A 106 -7.17 14.22 -1.49
CA ASN A 106 -6.56 15.54 -1.34
C ASN A 106 -7.60 16.66 -1.53
N SER A 107 -8.31 16.67 -2.67
CA SER A 107 -9.27 17.73 -2.99
C SER A 107 -10.43 17.82 -1.99
N VAL A 108 -10.92 16.67 -1.50
CA VAL A 108 -11.99 16.63 -0.50
C VAL A 108 -11.47 17.13 0.86
N LEU A 109 -10.26 16.73 1.26
CA LEU A 109 -9.67 17.15 2.53
C LEU A 109 -9.48 18.68 2.60
N GLU A 110 -9.00 19.31 1.53
CA GLU A 110 -8.88 20.77 1.44
C GLU A 110 -10.25 21.46 1.56
N LYS A 111 -11.28 20.95 0.88
CA LYS A 111 -12.63 21.50 0.94
C LYS A 111 -13.28 21.36 2.32
N LEU A 112 -13.07 20.23 2.99
CA LEU A 112 -13.67 19.97 4.30
C LEU A 112 -13.00 20.77 5.42
N THR A 113 -11.69 20.94 5.35
CA THR A 113 -10.91 21.60 6.42
C THR A 113 -10.66 23.08 6.16
N ASN A 114 -10.84 23.55 4.92
CA ASN A 114 -10.48 24.89 4.44
C ASN A 114 -9.01 25.24 4.78
N LYS A 115 -8.14 24.24 4.73
CA LYS A 115 -6.70 24.32 5.00
C LYS A 115 -5.95 23.54 3.92
N ARG A 116 -4.64 23.77 3.82
CA ARG A 116 -3.77 22.89 3.04
C ARG A 116 -3.86 21.48 3.61
N SER A 117 -4.14 20.52 2.74
CA SER A 117 -4.23 19.11 3.06
C SER A 117 -2.85 18.49 3.33
N PHE A 118 -2.87 17.44 4.14
CA PHE A 118 -1.77 16.48 4.20
C PHE A 118 -2.37 15.08 4.02
N VAL A 119 -1.93 14.39 2.98
CA VAL A 119 -2.37 13.03 2.67
C VAL A 119 -1.15 12.16 2.43
N LEU A 120 -1.08 11.02 3.12
CA LEU A 120 -0.03 10.02 2.94
C LEU A 120 -0.61 8.82 2.19
N SER A 121 0.05 8.34 1.13
CA SER A 121 -0.47 7.27 0.26
C SER A 121 0.55 6.16 0.00
N ARG A 122 0.10 4.90 -0.03
CA ARG A 122 0.98 3.75 -0.29
C ARG A 122 1.26 3.60 -1.78
N SER A 123 0.22 3.33 -2.56
CA SER A 123 0.34 3.17 -4.00
C SER A 123 0.49 4.52 -4.69
N THR A 124 1.44 4.62 -5.61
CA THR A 124 1.74 5.85 -6.34
C THR A 124 2.01 5.56 -7.82
N PHE A 125 1.78 6.58 -8.64
CA PHE A 125 2.10 6.59 -10.07
C PHE A 125 2.70 7.97 -10.42
N PRO A 126 3.43 8.14 -11.54
CA PRO A 126 3.89 9.46 -11.95
C PRO A 126 2.79 10.53 -11.90
N GLY A 127 3.06 11.62 -11.17
CA GLY A 127 2.09 12.67 -10.87
C GLY A 127 1.52 12.64 -9.44
N SER A 128 1.64 11.53 -8.70
CA SER A 128 1.12 11.42 -7.32
C SER A 128 1.67 12.49 -6.37
N GLY A 129 2.93 12.91 -6.54
CA GLY A 129 3.59 13.87 -5.63
C GLY A 129 2.98 15.28 -5.61
N VAL A 130 2.10 15.61 -6.57
CA VAL A 130 1.30 16.84 -6.53
C VAL A 130 0.19 16.76 -5.48
N HIS A 131 -0.23 15.55 -5.11
CA HIS A 131 -1.41 15.32 -4.28
C HIS A 131 -1.10 14.74 -2.90
N VAL A 132 -0.03 13.95 -2.77
CA VAL A 132 0.23 13.14 -1.58
C VAL A 132 1.72 13.04 -1.24
N ALA A 133 2.00 12.82 0.05
CA ALA A 133 3.25 12.27 0.55
C ALA A 133 3.25 10.74 0.38
N HIS A 134 4.43 10.12 0.48
CA HIS A 134 4.59 8.66 0.41
C HIS A 134 5.54 8.16 1.51
N TRP A 135 5.43 6.89 1.90
CA TRP A 135 6.41 6.22 2.76
C TRP A 135 6.82 4.91 2.13
N THR A 136 8.03 4.43 2.42
CA THR A 136 8.62 3.24 1.75
C THR A 136 7.91 1.90 2.00
N GLY A 137 6.74 1.89 2.67
CA GLY A 137 5.99 0.68 2.98
C GLY A 137 6.55 -0.10 4.16
N ASP A 138 6.20 -1.39 4.19
CA ASP A 138 6.46 -2.33 5.27
C ASP A 138 7.92 -2.80 5.29
N ASN A 139 8.81 -1.94 5.79
CA ASN A 139 10.22 -2.28 6.01
C ASN A 139 10.41 -3.15 7.26
N ALA A 140 11.58 -3.79 7.39
CA ALA A 140 11.92 -4.58 8.57
C ALA A 140 12.88 -3.82 9.52
N ALA A 141 12.86 -4.19 10.79
CA ALA A 141 13.78 -3.69 11.82
C ALA A 141 15.20 -4.26 11.66
N THR A 142 15.84 -4.00 10.51
CA THR A 142 17.19 -4.46 10.18
C THR A 142 18.10 -3.31 9.73
N TRP A 143 19.41 -3.51 9.83
CA TRP A 143 20.41 -2.58 9.31
C TRP A 143 20.36 -2.41 7.79
N ASN A 144 19.90 -3.44 7.06
CA ASN A 144 19.75 -3.36 5.61
C ASN A 144 18.61 -2.40 5.24
N ASP A 145 17.46 -2.52 5.90
CA ASP A 145 16.31 -1.63 5.68
C ASP A 145 16.62 -0.18 6.05
N LEU A 146 17.37 0.05 7.14
CA LEU A 146 17.93 1.37 7.44
C LEU A 146 18.71 1.92 6.25
N ARG A 147 19.63 1.12 5.69
CA ARG A 147 20.43 1.51 4.52
C ARG A 147 19.59 1.69 3.26
N TRP A 148 18.56 0.87 3.03
CA TRP A 148 17.71 0.88 1.84
C TRP A 148 16.74 2.06 1.82
N SER A 149 16.39 2.62 2.98
CA SER A 149 15.58 3.84 3.06
C SER A 149 16.19 5.03 2.30
N ILE A 150 17.52 5.18 2.34
CA ILE A 150 18.25 6.28 1.69
C ILE A 150 18.05 6.27 0.16
N PRO A 151 18.44 5.22 -0.58
CA PRO A 151 18.22 5.19 -2.03
C PRO A 151 16.73 5.16 -2.39
N ALA A 152 15.85 4.60 -1.56
CA ALA A 152 14.41 4.64 -1.80
C ALA A 152 13.89 6.09 -1.80
N ILE A 153 14.18 6.87 -0.75
CA ILE A 153 13.78 8.28 -0.65
C ILE A 153 14.36 9.11 -1.82
N LEU A 154 15.63 8.89 -2.17
CA LEU A 154 16.26 9.59 -3.31
C LEU A 154 15.58 9.27 -4.64
N LYS A 155 15.18 8.01 -4.88
CA LYS A 155 14.43 7.62 -6.08
C LYS A 155 13.09 8.35 -6.15
N PHE A 156 12.37 8.46 -5.04
CA PHE A 156 11.10 9.18 -5.03
C PHE A 156 11.26 10.69 -5.29
N GLY A 157 12.39 11.27 -4.88
CA GLY A 157 12.77 12.62 -5.31
C GLY A 157 12.83 12.75 -6.83
N LEU A 158 13.38 11.76 -7.54
CA LEU A 158 13.39 11.70 -9.01
C LEU A 158 12.00 11.41 -9.60
N PHE A 159 11.15 10.66 -8.90
CA PHE A 159 9.78 10.39 -9.30
C PHE A 159 8.83 11.57 -9.08
N GLY A 160 9.34 12.70 -8.58
CA GLY A 160 8.55 13.92 -8.34
C GLY A 160 7.70 13.84 -7.07
N ILE A 161 8.06 12.98 -6.11
CA ILE A 161 7.43 12.88 -4.80
C ILE A 161 8.49 13.26 -3.75
N PRO A 162 8.59 14.54 -3.36
CA PRO A 162 9.65 14.98 -2.45
C PRO A 162 9.35 14.61 -0.99
N MET A 163 8.08 14.63 -0.57
CA MET A 163 7.70 14.35 0.82
C MET A 163 7.66 12.84 1.09
N VAL A 164 8.82 12.24 1.32
CA VAL A 164 8.98 10.79 1.53
C VAL A 164 9.81 10.45 2.76
N GLY A 165 9.45 9.32 3.37
CA GLY A 165 10.06 8.78 4.58
C GLY A 165 10.04 7.26 4.61
N ALA A 166 10.66 6.69 5.63
CA ALA A 166 10.59 5.27 5.95
C ALA A 166 10.21 5.12 7.42
N ASP A 167 9.55 4.01 7.78
CA ASP A 167 9.18 3.77 9.17
C ASP A 167 10.42 3.60 10.05
N ILE A 168 10.63 4.59 10.93
CA ILE A 168 11.81 4.71 11.77
C ILE A 168 11.82 3.57 12.78
N CYS A 169 12.98 2.91 12.86
CA CYS A 169 13.25 1.69 13.63
C CYS A 169 12.66 0.40 13.04
N GLY A 170 12.00 0.48 11.88
CA GLY A 170 11.44 -0.66 11.15
C GLY A 170 10.03 -1.03 11.59
N PHE A 171 9.18 -1.35 10.62
CA PHE A 171 7.79 -1.74 10.82
C PHE A 171 7.65 -3.21 11.25
N LEU A 172 8.30 -4.13 10.53
CA LEU A 172 8.28 -5.58 10.80
C LEU A 172 9.39 -6.01 11.75
N GLY A 173 9.05 -6.90 12.68
CA GLY A 173 9.99 -7.49 13.63
C GLY A 173 10.30 -6.60 14.83
N VAL A 174 11.22 -7.04 15.68
CA VAL A 174 11.57 -6.35 16.93
C VAL A 174 12.89 -5.60 16.76
N SER A 175 12.86 -4.27 16.83
CA SER A 175 14.07 -3.46 16.85
C SER A 175 14.82 -3.60 18.17
N ASN A 176 16.14 -3.35 18.12
CA ASN A 176 16.94 -3.13 19.33
C ASN A 176 17.23 -1.62 19.54
N MET A 177 17.76 -1.29 20.72
CA MET A 177 18.04 0.09 21.12
C MET A 177 19.04 0.78 20.20
N GLU A 178 20.10 0.08 19.79
CA GLU A 178 21.16 0.66 18.94
C GLU A 178 20.63 0.99 17.54
N LEU A 179 19.95 0.03 16.91
CA LEU A 179 19.34 0.23 15.60
C LEU A 179 18.34 1.40 15.65
N CYS A 180 17.46 1.43 16.65
CA CYS A 180 16.45 2.47 16.75
C CYS A 180 17.05 3.86 17.03
N ALA A 181 18.13 3.94 17.83
CA ALA A 181 18.84 5.18 18.05
C ALA A 181 19.50 5.70 16.76
N ARG A 182 20.16 4.82 15.99
CA ARG A 182 20.75 5.18 14.69
C ARG A 182 19.70 5.56 13.66
N TRP A 183 18.58 4.82 13.61
CA TRP A 183 17.49 5.14 12.70
C TRP A 183 16.81 6.44 13.08
N THR A 184 16.63 6.74 14.37
CA THR A 184 16.07 8.04 14.79
C THR A 184 17.00 9.19 14.36
N ALA A 185 18.31 9.02 14.51
CA ALA A 185 19.29 10.02 14.07
C ALA A 185 19.29 10.22 12.55
N LEU A 186 19.07 9.17 11.75
CA LEU A 186 18.93 9.30 10.29
C LEU A 186 17.55 9.87 9.90
N GLY A 187 16.50 9.31 10.48
CA GLY A 187 15.10 9.59 10.17
C GLY A 187 14.62 10.97 10.60
N SER A 188 15.32 11.64 11.53
CA SER A 188 15.09 13.06 11.82
C SER A 188 15.41 13.97 10.62
N PHE A 189 16.09 13.45 9.59
CA PHE A 189 16.37 14.16 8.33
C PHE A 189 15.47 13.71 7.18
N TYR A 190 14.52 12.80 7.40
CA TYR A 190 13.50 12.50 6.39
C TYR A 190 12.52 13.66 6.30
N LEU A 191 12.02 13.91 5.09
CA LEU A 191 10.99 14.93 4.89
C LEU A 191 9.67 14.47 5.52
N GLU A 192 9.35 13.18 5.39
CA GLU A 192 8.33 12.52 6.20
C GLU A 192 9.03 11.70 7.30
N ALA A 193 8.97 12.17 8.55
CA ALA A 193 9.64 11.54 9.68
C ALA A 193 8.61 10.90 10.61
N ARG A 194 8.45 9.57 10.50
CA ARG A 194 7.46 8.80 11.27
C ARG A 194 8.07 7.57 11.94
N LYS A 195 7.75 7.39 13.21
CA LYS A 195 8.07 6.18 13.99
C LYS A 195 6.81 5.32 14.07
N ARG A 196 6.82 4.15 13.44
CA ARG A 196 5.68 3.22 13.41
C ARG A 196 6.16 1.79 13.68
N TRP A 197 5.34 1.03 14.38
CA TRP A 197 5.60 -0.35 14.79
C TRP A 197 4.38 -1.18 14.41
N GLY A 198 4.62 -2.37 13.85
CA GLY A 198 3.60 -3.39 13.61
C GLY A 198 3.39 -4.30 14.82
#